data_AF-N2A273-F1
#
_entry.id   AF-N2A273-F1
#
_cell.length_a   1.000
_cell.length_b   1.000
_cell.length_c   1.000
_cell.angle_alpha   90.00
_cell.angle_beta   90.00
_cell.angle_gamma   90.00
#
_symmetry.space_group_name_H-M   'P 1'
#
loop_
_entity.id
_entity.type
_entity.pdbx_description
1 polymer ?
#
loop_
_entity_poly.entity_id
_entity_poly.type
_entity_poly.pdbx_seq_one_letter_code
_entity_poly.pdbx_strand_id
1 'polypeptide(L)'
;MSAKTEAYFKKIIIFILAACMLVCIPVRPAKAAQSGAKTEETVTKLVDGQVKANDSAKKKLKKLFTYVRKEYDYGRKTGFEAYGGWEKDYAMEMYKDKKGSCYHFAAAYAFLAKKATGYDVRIGVGQTNGFSGSLQKHAWTEVKIGKKWYICDPNMDKYAADSSNKYYLKKRNNLKSTYNNFEDTTYYNVAF
;
A
#
# COMPACT_ATOMS: atom_id res chain seq x y z
N MET A 1 50.72 1.49 44.66
CA MET A 1 49.41 0.82 44.77
C MET A 1 49.66 -0.67 44.95
N SER A 2 48.98 -1.34 45.88
CA SER A 2 49.25 -2.76 46.23
C SER A 2 48.70 -3.73 45.20
N ALA A 3 49.33 -4.89 45.00
CA ALA A 3 48.87 -5.96 44.09
C ALA A 3 47.43 -6.42 44.39
N LYS A 4 46.93 -6.22 45.62
CA LYS A 4 45.53 -6.49 45.99
C LYS A 4 44.55 -5.46 45.41
N THR A 5 45.00 -4.23 45.17
CA THR A 5 44.20 -3.12 44.62
C THR A 5 43.97 -3.28 43.11
N GLU A 6 44.95 -3.79 42.37
CA GLU A 6 44.82 -4.07 40.93
C GLU A 6 43.87 -5.25 40.64
N ALA A 7 43.91 -6.29 41.47
CA ALA A 7 43.02 -7.45 41.34
C ALA A 7 41.54 -7.09 41.58
N TYR A 8 41.28 -6.15 42.49
CA TYR A 8 39.94 -5.63 42.74
C TYR A 8 39.43 -4.74 41.61
N PHE A 9 40.30 -3.90 41.03
CA PHE A 9 39.95 -3.01 39.93
C PHE A 9 39.64 -3.78 38.63
N LYS A 10 40.41 -4.86 38.33
CA LYS A 10 40.11 -5.76 37.20
C LYS A 10 38.77 -6.48 37.35
N LYS A 11 38.40 -6.94 38.55
CA LYS A 11 37.11 -7.60 38.79
C LYS A 11 35.91 -6.64 38.64
N ILE A 12 36.06 -5.38 39.07
CA ILE A 12 35.03 -4.35 38.93
C ILE A 12 34.86 -3.93 37.46
N ILE A 13 35.96 -3.78 36.71
CA ILE A 13 35.90 -3.47 35.26
C ILE A 13 35.26 -4.61 34.45
N ILE A 14 35.56 -5.87 34.78
CA ILE A 14 34.96 -7.03 34.11
C ILE A 14 33.44 -7.12 34.40
N PHE A 15 32.99 -6.75 35.61
CA PHE A 15 31.56 -6.68 35.91
C PHE A 15 30.83 -5.52 35.22
N ILE A 16 31.49 -4.38 34.99
CA ILE A 16 30.92 -3.24 34.26
C ILE A 16 30.86 -3.52 32.74
N LEU A 17 31.83 -4.24 32.18
CA LEU A 17 31.80 -4.68 30.78
C LEU A 17 30.78 -5.80 30.51
N ALA A 18 30.49 -6.66 31.50
CA ALA A 18 29.46 -7.68 31.38
C ALA A 18 28.02 -7.14 31.56
N ALA A 19 27.85 -5.98 32.17
CA ALA A 19 26.54 -5.37 32.43
C ALA A 19 26.01 -4.46 31.29
N CYS A 20 26.81 -4.17 30.25
CA CYS A 20 26.40 -3.34 29.11
C CYS A 20 26.03 -4.14 27.84
N MET A 21 25.84 -5.46 27.91
CA MET A 21 25.40 -6.30 26.78
C MET A 21 23.97 -6.86 26.92
N LEU A 22 23.10 -6.18 27.65
CA LEU A 22 21.66 -6.46 27.67
C LEU A 22 20.92 -5.12 27.60
N VAL A 23 20.58 -4.69 26.39
CA VAL A 23 19.20 -4.41 25.90
C VAL A 23 19.33 -3.68 24.55
N CYS A 24 19.65 -4.44 23.49
CA CYS A 24 19.17 -4.07 22.16
C CYS A 24 18.13 -5.12 21.74
N ILE A 25 16.97 -5.08 22.39
CA ILE A 25 15.78 -5.73 21.83
C ILE A 25 15.31 -4.79 20.71
N PRO A 26 15.33 -5.17 19.43
CA PRO A 26 14.61 -4.41 18.43
C PRO A 26 13.12 -4.55 18.75
N VAL A 27 12.49 -3.55 19.36
CA VAL A 27 11.04 -3.49 19.66
C VAL A 27 10.17 -3.38 18.37
N ARG A 28 10.71 -3.71 17.19
CA ARG A 28 10.11 -3.37 15.89
C ARG A 28 9.43 -4.50 15.09
N PRO A 29 9.70 -5.81 15.24
CA PRO A 29 9.04 -6.82 14.41
C PRO A 29 7.59 -7.10 14.83
N ALA A 30 7.28 -7.06 16.13
CA ALA A 30 5.95 -7.37 16.64
C ALA A 30 4.88 -6.35 16.20
N LYS A 31 5.21 -5.06 16.19
CA LYS A 31 4.30 -3.99 15.78
C LYS A 31 3.99 -4.02 14.27
N ALA A 32 4.99 -4.34 13.44
CA ALA A 32 4.81 -4.50 12.00
C ALA A 32 3.97 -5.75 11.67
N ALA A 33 4.25 -6.88 12.34
CA ALA A 33 3.46 -8.11 12.18
C ALA A 33 2.00 -7.93 12.63
N GLN A 34 1.76 -7.21 13.73
CA GLN A 34 0.41 -6.92 14.22
C GLN A 34 -0.36 -5.97 13.29
N SER A 35 0.31 -4.97 12.72
CA SER A 35 -0.27 -4.08 11.69
C SER A 35 -0.67 -4.86 10.43
N GLY A 36 0.19 -5.77 9.97
CA GLY A 36 -0.09 -6.67 8.84
C GLY A 36 -1.32 -7.54 9.08
N ALA A 37 -1.39 -8.23 10.24
CA ALA A 37 -2.51 -9.10 10.60
C ALA A 37 -3.84 -8.33 10.65
N LYS A 38 -3.87 -7.14 11.26
CA LYS A 38 -5.07 -6.28 11.32
C LYS A 38 -5.53 -5.83 9.93
N THR A 39 -4.57 -5.51 9.06
CA THR A 39 -4.84 -5.14 7.66
C THR A 39 -5.46 -6.32 6.92
N GLU A 40 -4.88 -7.52 7.04
CA GLU A 40 -5.40 -8.72 6.38
C GLU A 40 -6.81 -9.07 6.84
N GLU A 41 -7.09 -9.02 8.14
CA GLU A 41 -8.43 -9.31 8.68
C GLU A 41 -9.48 -8.34 8.12
N THR A 42 -9.17 -7.04 8.12
CA THR A 42 -10.07 -5.99 7.62
C THR A 42 -10.34 -6.18 6.13
N VAL A 43 -9.28 -6.40 5.34
CA VAL A 43 -9.39 -6.60 3.89
C VAL A 43 -10.17 -7.87 3.58
N THR A 44 -9.98 -8.95 4.35
CA THR A 44 -10.72 -10.21 4.19
C THR A 44 -12.22 -9.98 4.37
N LYS A 45 -12.63 -9.33 5.47
CA LYS A 45 -14.05 -9.00 5.73
C LYS A 45 -14.66 -8.16 4.60
N LEU A 46 -13.93 -7.16 4.11
CA LEU A 46 -14.40 -6.33 3.00
C LEU A 46 -14.53 -7.11 1.70
N VAL A 47 -13.58 -7.99 1.37
CA VAL A 47 -13.67 -8.84 0.17
C VAL A 47 -14.87 -9.78 0.26
N ASP A 48 -15.04 -10.49 1.38
CA ASP A 48 -16.13 -11.46 1.56
C ASP A 48 -17.51 -10.81 1.53
N GLY A 49 -17.63 -9.54 1.96
CA GLY A 49 -18.86 -8.77 1.87
C GLY A 49 -19.21 -8.32 0.44
N GLN A 50 -18.25 -8.25 -0.48
CA GLN A 50 -18.45 -7.67 -1.82
C GLN A 50 -18.42 -8.72 -2.94
N VAL A 51 -17.78 -9.88 -2.75
CA VAL A 51 -17.61 -10.88 -3.80
C VAL A 51 -17.97 -12.29 -3.31
N LYS A 52 -18.30 -13.19 -4.25
CA LYS A 52 -18.51 -14.61 -3.92
C LYS A 52 -17.23 -15.41 -4.15
N ALA A 53 -17.03 -16.47 -3.38
CA ALA A 53 -15.85 -17.34 -3.52
C ALA A 53 -15.67 -17.86 -4.95
N ASN A 54 -16.78 -18.26 -5.61
CA ASN A 54 -16.83 -18.79 -6.98
C ASN A 54 -16.91 -17.73 -8.09
N ASP A 55 -16.90 -16.43 -7.77
CA ASP A 55 -16.77 -15.40 -8.81
C ASP A 55 -15.39 -15.54 -9.50
N SER A 56 -15.35 -15.38 -10.82
CA SER A 56 -14.06 -15.33 -11.54
C SER A 56 -13.21 -14.16 -11.06
N ALA A 57 -11.89 -14.26 -11.15
CA ALA A 57 -10.98 -13.19 -10.72
C ALA A 57 -11.32 -11.83 -11.36
N LYS A 58 -11.63 -11.81 -12.66
CA LYS A 58 -12.09 -10.60 -13.38
C LYS A 58 -13.39 -10.03 -12.81
N LYS A 59 -14.32 -10.89 -12.38
CA LYS A 59 -15.58 -10.47 -11.76
C LYS A 59 -15.36 -9.92 -10.35
N LYS A 60 -14.50 -10.56 -9.55
CA LYS A 60 -14.08 -10.07 -8.22
C LYS A 60 -13.44 -8.68 -8.32
N LEU A 61 -12.45 -8.52 -9.20
CA LEU A 61 -11.80 -7.24 -9.47
C LEU A 61 -12.80 -6.15 -9.88
N LYS A 62 -13.80 -6.50 -10.70
CA LYS A 62 -14.81 -5.53 -11.16
C LYS A 62 -15.72 -5.07 -10.04
N LYS A 63 -16.22 -6.02 -9.23
CA LYS A 63 -17.08 -5.71 -8.09
C LYS A 63 -16.37 -4.84 -7.08
N LEU A 64 -15.13 -5.18 -6.72
CA LEU A 64 -14.32 -4.40 -5.79
C LEU A 64 -13.97 -3.02 -6.34
N PHE A 65 -13.74 -2.90 -7.65
CA PHE A 65 -13.47 -1.61 -8.28
C PHE A 65 -14.69 -0.70 -8.21
N THR A 66 -15.86 -1.24 -8.54
CA THR A 66 -17.13 -0.54 -8.40
C THR A 66 -17.43 -0.19 -6.94
N TYR A 67 -17.13 -1.08 -5.99
CA TYR A 67 -17.27 -0.85 -4.56
C TYR A 67 -16.42 0.35 -4.11
N VAL A 68 -15.11 0.34 -4.38
CA VAL A 68 -14.21 1.46 -4.03
C VAL A 68 -14.66 2.78 -4.63
N ARG A 69 -15.13 2.79 -5.89
CA ARG A 69 -15.66 4.00 -6.53
C ARG A 69 -16.93 4.53 -5.86
N LYS A 70 -17.84 3.64 -5.44
CA LYS A 70 -19.13 4.03 -4.88
C LYS A 70 -19.04 4.39 -3.40
N GLU A 71 -18.30 3.61 -2.64
CA GLU A 71 -18.26 3.68 -1.17
C GLU A 71 -17.40 4.82 -0.64
N TYR A 72 -16.34 5.19 -1.38
CA TYR A 72 -15.35 6.12 -0.88
C TYR A 72 -15.25 7.39 -1.72
N ASP A 73 -15.03 8.51 -1.04
CA ASP A 73 -14.94 9.83 -1.66
C ASP A 73 -13.52 10.42 -1.61
N TYR A 74 -13.29 11.43 -2.44
CA TYR A 74 -12.05 12.17 -2.44
C TYR A 74 -11.99 13.11 -1.24
N GLY A 75 -10.95 12.94 -0.43
CA GLY A 75 -10.55 13.86 0.63
C GLY A 75 -9.14 14.36 0.33
N ARG A 76 -8.97 15.66 0.11
CA ARG A 76 -7.64 16.23 -0.11
C ARG A 76 -6.80 16.05 1.16
N LYS A 77 -5.76 15.24 1.08
CA LYS A 77 -4.69 15.13 2.09
C LYS A 77 -3.38 15.61 1.45
N THR A 78 -2.77 16.62 2.04
CA THR A 78 -1.46 17.15 1.61
C THR A 78 -0.33 16.37 2.27
N GLY A 79 0.86 16.38 1.66
CA GLY A 79 2.05 15.72 2.24
C GLY A 79 2.05 14.21 2.12
N PHE A 80 1.80 13.67 0.91
CA PHE A 80 2.08 12.25 0.67
C PHE A 80 3.55 11.93 0.96
N GLU A 81 3.78 10.86 1.70
CA GLU A 81 5.10 10.33 2.02
C GLU A 81 5.09 8.80 1.88
N ALA A 82 6.10 8.26 1.21
CA ALA A 82 6.26 6.83 0.98
C ALA A 82 7.24 6.21 2.00
N TYR A 83 6.85 6.16 3.28
CA TYR A 83 7.60 5.48 4.33
C TYR A 83 7.30 3.96 4.33
N GLY A 84 8.14 3.15 4.98
CA GLY A 84 7.90 1.70 5.05
C GLY A 84 6.53 1.35 5.64
N GLY A 85 5.64 0.72 4.85
CA GLY A 85 4.30 0.31 5.26
C GLY A 85 3.20 1.34 5.01
N TRP A 86 3.51 2.48 4.37
CA TRP A 86 2.55 3.54 4.06
C TRP A 86 1.29 3.02 3.34
N GLU A 87 1.45 2.02 2.47
CA GLU A 87 0.34 1.46 1.70
C GLU A 87 -0.71 0.80 2.60
N LYS A 88 -0.31 0.18 3.70
CA LYS A 88 -1.24 -0.43 4.67
C LYS A 88 -1.98 0.65 5.42
N ASP A 89 -1.25 1.65 5.92
CA ASP A 89 -1.83 2.74 6.69
C ASP A 89 -2.83 3.54 5.83
N TYR A 90 -2.48 3.87 4.59
CA TYR A 90 -3.35 4.60 3.67
C TYR A 90 -4.60 3.79 3.26
N ALA A 91 -4.47 2.47 3.08
CA ALA A 91 -5.62 1.60 2.83
C ALA A 91 -6.56 1.56 4.04
N MET A 92 -6.01 1.38 5.25
CA MET A 92 -6.77 1.33 6.49
C MET A 92 -7.46 2.65 6.81
N GLU A 93 -6.78 3.78 6.57
CA GLU A 93 -7.38 5.12 6.64
C GLU A 93 -8.54 5.27 5.67
N MET A 94 -8.39 4.81 4.42
CA MET A 94 -9.47 4.86 3.43
C MET A 94 -10.71 4.07 3.89
N TYR A 95 -10.50 2.86 4.39
CA TYR A 95 -11.59 1.99 4.86
C TYR A 95 -12.32 2.58 6.07
N LYS A 96 -11.57 3.23 6.97
CA LYS A 96 -12.09 3.85 8.20
C LYS A 96 -12.80 5.17 7.91
N ASP A 97 -12.12 6.09 7.25
CA ASP A 97 -12.57 7.47 7.10
C ASP A 97 -13.57 7.64 5.95
N LYS A 98 -13.70 6.61 5.11
CA LYS A 98 -14.53 6.59 3.89
C LYS A 98 -14.14 7.65 2.85
N LYS A 99 -13.01 8.32 3.04
CA LYS A 99 -12.47 9.31 2.11
C LYS A 99 -10.96 9.41 2.21
N GLY A 100 -10.33 9.76 1.10
CA GLY A 100 -8.88 9.92 1.03
C GLY A 100 -8.39 10.46 -0.31
N SER A 101 -7.08 10.65 -0.43
CA SER A 101 -6.44 11.11 -1.67
C SER A 101 -6.27 9.97 -2.68
N CYS A 102 -5.75 10.26 -3.88
CA CYS A 102 -5.48 9.23 -4.89
C CYS A 102 -4.60 8.07 -4.38
N TYR A 103 -3.66 8.36 -3.48
CA TYR A 103 -2.83 7.35 -2.79
C TYR A 103 -3.65 6.38 -1.94
N HIS A 104 -4.68 6.89 -1.25
CA HIS A 104 -5.60 6.09 -0.43
C HIS A 104 -6.48 5.20 -1.31
N PHE A 105 -7.03 5.76 -2.40
CA PHE A 105 -7.77 4.97 -3.39
C PHE A 105 -6.94 3.83 -3.98
N ALA A 106 -5.71 4.13 -4.40
CA ALA A 106 -4.82 3.14 -4.99
C ALA A 106 -4.44 2.05 -3.98
N ALA A 107 -4.10 2.42 -2.75
CA ALA A 107 -3.77 1.48 -1.69
C ALA A 107 -4.97 0.59 -1.32
N ALA A 108 -6.12 1.21 -1.07
CA ALA A 108 -7.36 0.50 -0.72
C ALA A 108 -7.77 -0.53 -1.78
N TYR A 109 -7.77 -0.16 -3.06
CA TYR A 109 -8.10 -1.11 -4.11
C TYR A 109 -7.03 -2.19 -4.29
N ALA A 110 -5.75 -1.86 -4.13
CA ALA A 110 -4.67 -2.81 -4.34
C ALA A 110 -4.69 -3.97 -3.33
N PHE A 111 -4.95 -3.69 -2.04
CA PHE A 111 -5.10 -4.74 -1.03
C PHE A 111 -6.34 -5.62 -1.26
N LEU A 112 -7.49 -5.01 -1.60
CA LEU A 112 -8.71 -5.75 -1.95
C LEU A 112 -8.47 -6.66 -3.17
N ALA A 113 -7.84 -6.14 -4.22
CA ALA A 113 -7.51 -6.89 -5.43
C ALA A 113 -6.57 -8.05 -5.14
N LYS A 114 -5.52 -7.84 -4.33
CA LYS A 114 -4.57 -8.89 -3.96
C LYS A 114 -5.26 -9.99 -3.16
N LYS A 115 -6.03 -9.66 -2.13
CA LYS A 115 -6.75 -10.66 -1.32
C LYS A 115 -7.75 -11.46 -2.16
N ALA A 116 -8.51 -10.81 -3.03
CA ALA A 116 -9.57 -11.45 -3.79
C ALA A 116 -9.08 -12.39 -4.91
N THR A 117 -7.84 -12.21 -5.39
CA THR A 117 -7.34 -12.92 -6.58
C THR A 117 -6.04 -13.69 -6.37
N GLY A 118 -5.24 -13.34 -5.36
CA GLY A 118 -3.88 -13.86 -5.20
C GLY A 118 -2.88 -13.34 -6.23
N TYR A 119 -3.27 -12.42 -7.13
CA TYR A 119 -2.38 -11.89 -8.16
C TYR A 119 -1.26 -11.01 -7.59
N ASP A 120 -0.21 -10.83 -8.40
CA ASP A 120 0.75 -9.76 -8.17
C ASP A 120 0.04 -8.42 -8.38
N VAL A 121 0.11 -7.56 -7.36
CA VAL A 121 -0.50 -6.24 -7.36
C VAL A 121 0.55 -5.25 -6.87
N ARG A 122 0.61 -4.09 -7.52
CA ARG A 122 1.49 -2.98 -7.15
C ARG A 122 0.79 -1.65 -7.25
N ILE A 123 1.26 -0.67 -6.50
CA ILE A 123 0.81 0.72 -6.55
C ILE A 123 1.85 1.51 -7.34
N GLY A 124 1.43 2.18 -8.40
CA GLY A 124 2.25 3.15 -9.10
C GLY A 124 2.05 4.52 -8.48
N VAL A 125 3.13 5.20 -8.13
CA VAL A 125 3.15 6.59 -7.68
C VAL A 125 3.95 7.40 -8.70
N GLY A 126 3.31 8.38 -9.32
CA GLY A 126 3.91 9.15 -10.39
C GLY A 126 3.05 10.36 -10.75
N GLN A 127 2.86 10.59 -12.04
CA GLN A 127 2.10 11.73 -12.53
C GLN A 127 1.07 11.30 -13.58
N THR A 128 0.00 12.08 -13.72
CA THR A 128 -1.05 11.88 -14.72
C THR A 128 -1.55 13.21 -15.28
N ASN A 129 -2.04 13.21 -16.51
CA ASN A 129 -2.81 14.29 -17.10
C ASN A 129 -4.31 13.92 -17.31
N GLY A 130 -4.76 12.78 -16.77
CA GLY A 130 -6.07 12.19 -17.07
C GLY A 130 -7.28 12.96 -16.56
N PHE A 131 -7.12 13.91 -15.64
CA PHE A 131 -8.22 14.70 -15.08
C PHE A 131 -8.53 15.97 -15.88
N SER A 132 -7.52 16.80 -16.14
CA SER A 132 -7.68 18.15 -16.71
C SER A 132 -6.76 18.41 -17.91
N GLY A 133 -5.98 17.42 -18.37
CA GLY A 133 -4.94 17.60 -19.38
C GLY A 133 -3.61 18.15 -18.83
N SER A 134 -3.61 18.80 -17.67
CA SER A 134 -2.40 19.21 -16.97
C SER A 134 -1.81 18.08 -16.12
N LEU A 135 -0.49 18.01 -16.11
CA LEU A 135 0.25 17.00 -15.35
C LEU A 135 0.16 17.25 -13.84
N GLN A 136 -0.17 16.22 -13.08
CA GLN A 136 -0.29 16.29 -11.62
C GLN A 136 0.13 14.99 -10.95
N LYS A 137 0.63 15.07 -9.70
CA LYS A 137 1.00 13.90 -8.90
C LYS A 137 -0.21 13.01 -8.67
N HIS A 138 -0.02 11.70 -8.84
CA HIS A 138 -1.11 10.73 -8.80
C HIS A 138 -0.63 9.34 -8.44
N ALA A 139 -1.57 8.49 -8.02
CA ALA A 139 -1.32 7.08 -7.75
C ALA A 139 -2.44 6.19 -8.31
N TRP A 140 -2.07 5.00 -8.75
CA TRP A 140 -2.98 4.00 -9.32
C TRP A 140 -2.57 2.58 -8.93
N THR A 141 -3.49 1.63 -9.09
CA THR A 141 -3.19 0.20 -8.90
C THR A 141 -2.86 -0.45 -10.23
N GLU A 142 -1.86 -1.33 -10.25
CA GLU A 142 -1.63 -2.27 -11.35
C GLU A 142 -1.77 -3.70 -10.87
N VAL A 143 -2.51 -4.52 -11.63
CA VAL A 143 -2.70 -5.95 -11.38
C VAL A 143 -2.08 -6.75 -12.52
N LYS A 144 -1.28 -7.76 -12.19
CA LYS A 144 -0.65 -8.63 -13.18
C LYS A 144 -1.60 -9.79 -13.52
N ILE A 145 -1.95 -9.91 -14.79
CA ILE A 145 -2.76 -11.02 -15.31
C ILE A 145 -1.96 -11.70 -16.41
N GLY A 146 -1.52 -12.93 -16.16
CA GLY A 146 -0.52 -13.60 -16.98
C GLY A 146 0.80 -12.81 -16.99
N LYS A 147 1.32 -12.50 -18.19
CA LYS A 147 2.59 -11.76 -18.37
C LYS A 147 2.40 -10.24 -18.49
N LYS A 148 1.19 -9.71 -18.27
CA LYS A 148 0.85 -8.31 -18.58
C LYS A 148 0.32 -7.58 -17.34
N TRP A 149 0.69 -6.31 -17.21
CA TRP A 149 0.19 -5.40 -16.20
C TRP A 149 -1.03 -4.62 -16.72
N TYR A 150 -2.05 -4.55 -15.88
CA TYR A 150 -3.30 -3.85 -16.15
C TYR A 150 -3.54 -2.78 -15.09
N ILE A 151 -3.82 -1.56 -15.53
CA ILE A 151 -4.18 -0.44 -14.66
C ILE A 151 -5.63 -0.61 -14.20
N CYS A 152 -5.82 -0.44 -12.90
CA CYS A 152 -7.08 -0.24 -12.22
C CYS A 152 -6.98 1.02 -11.38
N ASP A 153 -7.56 2.13 -11.85
CA ASP A 153 -7.53 3.42 -11.15
C ASP A 153 -8.93 3.89 -10.79
N PRO A 154 -9.46 3.51 -9.61
CA PRO A 154 -10.81 3.88 -9.21
C PRO A 154 -10.95 5.39 -8.93
N ASN A 155 -9.88 6.09 -8.56
CA ASN A 155 -9.93 7.53 -8.35
C ASN A 155 -10.09 8.26 -9.70
N MET A 156 -9.25 7.92 -10.67
CA MET A 156 -9.33 8.47 -12.02
C MET A 156 -10.68 8.15 -12.68
N ASP A 157 -11.15 6.91 -12.59
CA ASP A 157 -12.44 6.47 -13.15
C ASP A 157 -13.67 7.09 -12.47
N LYS A 158 -13.50 7.68 -11.28
CA LYS A 158 -14.55 8.42 -10.58
C LYS A 158 -14.56 9.90 -10.95
N TYR A 159 -13.38 10.53 -11.05
CA TYR A 159 -13.28 12.00 -11.09
C TYR A 159 -12.81 12.58 -12.43
N ALA A 160 -12.27 11.79 -13.35
CA ALA A 160 -11.97 12.28 -14.70
C ALA A 160 -13.26 12.41 -15.53
N ALA A 161 -13.28 13.36 -16.46
CA ALA A 161 -14.40 13.58 -17.36
C ALA A 161 -14.69 12.34 -18.22
N ASP A 162 -15.98 11.99 -18.36
CA ASP A 162 -16.48 10.87 -19.16
C ASP A 162 -15.81 9.52 -18.86
N SER A 163 -15.36 9.30 -17.63
CA SER A 163 -14.39 8.23 -17.32
C SER A 163 -14.96 6.87 -16.95
N SER A 164 -16.28 6.65 -17.06
CA SER A 164 -16.93 5.43 -16.57
C SER A 164 -16.31 4.16 -17.17
N ASN A 165 -15.59 3.40 -16.33
CA ASN A 165 -14.85 2.18 -16.66
C ASN A 165 -13.70 2.34 -17.67
N LYS A 166 -13.27 3.58 -17.95
CA LYS A 166 -12.11 3.88 -18.81
C LYS A 166 -10.80 3.45 -18.17
N TYR A 167 -10.71 3.33 -16.85
CA TYR A 167 -9.48 3.01 -16.12
C TYR A 167 -9.57 1.70 -15.33
N TYR A 168 -10.52 0.83 -15.69
CA TYR A 168 -10.65 -0.52 -15.15
C TYR A 168 -10.02 -1.57 -16.07
N LEU A 169 -9.05 -2.34 -15.56
CA LEU A 169 -8.32 -3.39 -16.28
C LEU A 169 -7.88 -2.97 -17.70
N LYS A 170 -7.30 -1.79 -17.82
CA LYS A 170 -6.69 -1.34 -19.07
C LYS A 170 -5.25 -1.79 -19.15
N LYS A 171 -4.82 -2.30 -20.31
CA LYS A 171 -3.41 -2.64 -20.51
C LYS A 171 -2.57 -1.39 -20.24
N ARG A 172 -1.54 -1.51 -19.38
CA ARG A 172 -0.65 -0.39 -19.02
C ARG A 172 -0.15 0.39 -20.24
N ASN A 173 0.26 -0.31 -21.28
CA ASN A 173 0.78 0.32 -22.51
C ASN A 173 -0.24 1.19 -23.24
N ASN A 174 -1.54 0.96 -23.06
CA ASN A 174 -2.58 1.75 -23.71
C ASN A 174 -2.81 3.10 -23.02
N LEU A 175 -2.25 3.31 -21.83
CA LEU A 175 -2.44 4.53 -21.04
C LEU A 175 -1.12 5.26 -20.78
N LYS A 176 -0.07 4.99 -21.58
CA LYS A 176 1.24 5.65 -21.46
C LYS A 176 1.11 7.17 -21.43
N SER A 177 0.43 7.76 -22.40
CA SER A 177 0.23 9.22 -22.45
C SER A 177 -0.55 9.76 -21.25
N THR A 178 -1.46 8.97 -20.68
CA THR A 178 -2.24 9.37 -19.50
C THR A 178 -1.41 9.42 -18.23
N TYR A 179 -0.39 8.58 -18.11
CA TYR A 179 0.45 8.45 -16.90
C TYR A 179 1.89 8.88 -17.15
N ASN A 180 2.08 9.97 -17.89
CA ASN A 180 3.39 10.57 -18.22
C ASN A 180 4.44 9.59 -18.77
N ASN A 181 4.02 8.65 -19.62
CA ASN A 181 4.84 7.54 -20.11
C ASN A 181 5.52 6.71 -19.01
N PHE A 182 5.05 6.86 -17.76
CA PHE A 182 5.58 6.29 -16.54
C PHE A 182 6.99 6.74 -16.15
N GLU A 183 7.47 7.87 -16.67
CA GLU A 183 8.85 8.35 -16.55
C GLU A 183 9.33 8.46 -15.09
N ASP A 184 8.50 9.02 -14.21
CA ASP A 184 8.83 9.19 -12.78
C ASP A 184 8.10 8.20 -11.86
N THR A 185 7.64 7.07 -12.41
CA THR A 185 6.80 6.16 -11.63
C THR A 185 7.62 5.27 -10.72
N THR A 186 7.39 5.40 -9.42
CA THR A 186 7.86 4.44 -8.42
C THR A 186 6.78 3.40 -8.16
N TYR A 187 7.18 2.12 -8.07
CA TYR A 187 6.25 1.01 -7.87
C TYR A 187 6.45 0.34 -6.52
N TYR A 188 5.35 0.15 -5.80
CA TYR A 188 5.31 -0.50 -4.48
C TYR A 188 4.51 -1.80 -4.58
N ASN A 189 5.16 -2.94 -4.40
CA ASN A 189 4.48 -4.24 -4.41
C ASN A 189 3.63 -4.40 -3.14
N VAL A 190 2.40 -4.87 -3.30
CA VAL A 190 1.49 -5.06 -2.17
C VAL A 190 1.72 -6.43 -1.52
N ALA A 191 1.88 -6.45 -0.21
CA ALA A 191 2.01 -7.64 0.64
C ALA A 191 1.34 -7.42 1.99
N PHE A 192 0.82 -8.49 2.60
CA PHE A 192 0.23 -8.47 3.94
C PHE A 192 1.30 -8.55 5.03
#